data_AF-A0A4P5T478-F1
#
_entry.id   AF-A0A4P5T478-F1
#
_cell.length_a   1.000
_cell.length_b   1.000
_cell.length_c   1.000
_cell.angle_alpha   90.00
_cell.angle_beta   90.00
_cell.angle_gamma   90.00
#
_symmetry.space_group_name_H-M   'P 1'
#
loop_
_entity.id
_entity.type
_entity.pdbx_description
1 polymer ?
#
loop_
_entity_poly.entity_id
_entity_poly.type
_entity_poly.pdbx_seq_one_letter_code
_entity_poly.pdbx_strand_id
1 'polypeptide(L)'
;MLINIFDKLQLCEEKNLLVQGIPSTLEKYFTKLSFAKNVTPLLKSRKIDFALVFAVNYNQLSGILKDVIPALKEKGKLWIAYPKPTSKIVSDLNRDLNWDCLMSKGFQKIDEVVIDHVWIAMRFCTSSIELSCNEDALEMLDIDATVKDLARVKSTRRSTKIGTAI
;
A
#
# COMPACT_ATOMS: atom_id res chain seq x y z
N MET A 1 -13.05 20.77 11.53
CA MET A 1 -12.45 19.56 12.13
C MET A 1 -11.34 19.07 11.22
N LEU A 2 -10.07 19.20 11.62
CA LEU A 2 -8.89 18.74 10.86
C LEU A 2 -8.49 17.30 11.21
N ILE A 3 -9.14 16.72 12.22
CA ILE A 3 -8.77 15.46 12.87
C ILE A 3 -9.07 14.24 11.98
N ASN A 4 -10.09 14.30 11.12
CA ASN A 4 -10.56 13.11 10.39
C ASN A 4 -9.59 12.58 9.31
N ILE A 5 -8.73 13.41 8.71
CA ILE A 5 -7.89 12.95 7.60
C ILE A 5 -6.68 12.16 8.09
N PHE A 6 -6.03 12.62 9.15
CA PHE A 6 -4.86 11.96 9.73
C PHE A 6 -5.25 10.64 10.41
N ASP A 7 -6.41 10.61 11.06
CA ASP A 7 -6.98 9.41 11.66
C ASP A 7 -7.25 8.33 10.60
N LYS A 8 -7.88 8.72 9.48
CA LYS A 8 -8.10 7.81 8.33
C LYS A 8 -6.82 7.33 7.67
N LEU A 9 -5.80 8.18 7.59
CA LEU A 9 -4.47 7.80 7.08
C LEU A 9 -3.68 6.97 8.11
N GLN A 10 -4.26 6.69 9.29
CA GLN A 10 -3.64 5.98 10.41
C GLN A 10 -2.31 6.61 10.83
N LEU A 11 -2.25 7.94 10.82
CA LEU A 11 -1.11 8.69 11.33
C LEU A 11 -1.26 8.79 12.86
N CYS A 12 -0.38 8.14 13.61
CA CYS A 12 -0.44 8.12 15.07
C CYS A 12 0.63 9.04 15.67
N GLU A 13 1.90 8.61 15.69
CA GLU A 13 3.01 9.29 16.37
C GLU A 13 4.35 9.08 15.65
N GLU A 14 4.30 8.77 14.36
CA GLU A 14 5.50 8.52 13.56
C GLU A 14 6.36 9.80 13.44
N LYS A 15 7.66 9.67 13.73
CA LYS A 15 8.60 10.81 13.72
C LYS A 15 9.19 11.09 12.33
N ASN A 16 9.33 10.05 11.51
CA ASN A 16 9.92 10.14 10.18
C ASN A 16 8.80 10.12 9.14
N LEU A 17 8.21 11.30 8.93
CA LEU A 17 7.12 11.51 7.97
C LEU A 17 7.69 12.05 6.67
N LEU A 18 7.39 11.38 5.56
CA LEU A 18 7.62 11.89 4.22
C LEU A 18 6.28 12.24 3.59
N VAL A 19 6.12 13.47 3.11
CA VAL A 19 4.97 13.85 2.29
C VAL A 19 5.45 14.60 1.05
N GLN A 20 5.29 14.00 -0.13
CA GLN A 20 5.81 14.55 -1.38
C GLN A 20 4.68 14.91 -2.34
N GLY A 21 4.79 16.05 -3.02
CA GLY A 21 3.83 16.48 -4.05
C GLY A 21 2.51 17.05 -3.51
N ILE A 22 2.48 17.52 -2.24
CA ILE A 22 1.26 18.06 -1.62
C ILE A 22 0.65 19.15 -2.52
N PRO A 23 -0.62 19.01 -2.93
CA PRO A 23 -1.32 20.06 -3.66
C PRO A 23 -1.60 21.26 -2.74
N SER A 24 -1.58 22.48 -3.28
CA SER A 24 -1.77 23.71 -2.48
C SER A 24 -3.09 23.75 -1.71
N THR A 25 -4.13 23.08 -2.22
CA THR A 25 -5.41 22.92 -1.52
C THR A 25 -5.25 22.16 -0.19
N LEU A 26 -4.31 21.21 -0.12
CA LEU A 26 -4.08 20.37 1.05
C LEU A 26 -2.96 20.87 1.98
N GLU A 27 -2.10 21.81 1.54
CA GLU A 27 -0.98 22.32 2.35
C GLU A 27 -1.41 22.82 3.74
N LYS A 28 -2.60 23.42 3.83
CA LYS A 28 -3.15 23.93 5.10
C LYS A 28 -3.37 22.83 6.14
N TYR A 29 -3.68 21.60 5.72
CA TYR A 29 -3.89 20.47 6.63
C TYR A 29 -2.57 20.01 7.25
N PHE A 30 -1.49 20.04 6.47
CA PHE A 30 -0.17 19.57 6.88
C PHE A 30 0.68 20.63 7.58
N THR A 31 0.28 21.91 7.57
CA THR A 31 1.06 23.00 8.20
C THR A 31 1.35 22.80 9.70
N LYS A 32 0.46 22.08 10.41
CA LYS A 32 0.65 21.77 11.84
C LYS A 32 1.51 20.53 12.11
N LEU A 33 1.91 19.83 11.06
CA LEU A 33 2.63 18.57 11.12
C LEU A 33 4.10 18.78 10.74
N SER A 34 5.01 18.07 11.39
CA SER A 34 6.43 18.06 11.01
C SER A 34 6.69 16.92 10.02
N PHE A 35 6.95 17.24 8.75
CA PHE A 35 7.19 16.26 7.69
C PHE A 35 8.27 16.73 6.71
N ALA A 36 8.91 15.76 6.05
CA ALA A 36 9.85 16.01 4.98
C ALA A 36 9.12 16.09 3.63
N LYS A 37 9.42 17.13 2.84
CA LYS A 37 8.83 17.31 1.49
C LYS A 37 9.44 16.41 0.41
N ASN A 38 10.65 15.90 0.67
CA ASN A 38 11.41 15.05 -0.25
C ASN A 38 12.24 14.05 0.56
N VAL A 39 12.68 12.98 -0.11
CA VAL A 39 13.55 11.97 0.49
C VAL A 39 14.94 12.58 0.71
N THR A 40 15.20 13.11 1.90
CA THR A 40 16.52 13.65 2.25
C THR A 40 17.46 12.50 2.67
N PRO A 41 18.79 12.65 2.51
CA PRO A 41 19.76 11.65 2.98
C PRO A 41 19.61 11.32 4.47
N LEU A 42 19.24 12.31 5.29
CA LEU A 42 18.92 12.13 6.71
C LEU A 42 17.72 11.20 6.91
N LEU A 43 16.67 11.38 6.12
CA LEU A 43 15.48 10.53 6.17
C LEU A 43 15.78 9.11 5.66
N LYS A 44 16.62 8.97 4.62
CA LYS A 44 17.11 7.66 4.15
C LYS A 44 17.84 6.89 5.26
N SER A 45 18.69 7.59 6.02
CA SER A 45 19.45 7.01 7.13
C SER A 45 18.58 6.66 8.34
N ARG A 46 17.62 7.54 8.69
CA ARG A 46 16.68 7.33 9.80
C ARG A 46 15.59 6.30 9.52
N LYS A 47 15.39 5.95 8.25
CA LYS A 47 14.28 5.16 7.72
C LYS A 47 12.92 5.84 7.88
N ILE A 48 12.09 5.74 6.86
CA ILE A 48 10.77 6.37 6.82
C ILE A 48 9.75 5.44 7.46
N ASP A 49 9.04 5.92 8.49
CA ASP A 49 7.96 5.19 9.15
C ASP A 49 6.62 5.43 8.42
N PHE A 50 6.42 6.61 7.85
CA PHE A 50 5.21 6.96 7.09
C PHE A 50 5.57 7.79 5.85
N ALA A 51 5.16 7.32 4.67
CA ALA A 51 5.35 7.99 3.40
C ALA A 51 4.00 8.25 2.74
N LEU A 52 3.70 9.51 2.40
CA LEU A 52 2.53 9.90 1.63
C LEU A 52 2.98 10.61 0.34
N VAL A 53 2.70 10.00 -0.80
CA VAL A 53 3.15 10.50 -2.10
C VAL A 53 1.96 10.90 -2.92
N PHE A 54 1.87 12.17 -3.28
CA PHE A 54 0.90 12.67 -4.24
C PHE A 54 1.50 12.60 -5.64
N ALA A 55 0.86 11.83 -6.51
CA ALA A 55 1.27 11.69 -7.90
C ALA A 55 0.05 11.77 -8.82
N VAL A 56 0.23 12.41 -9.97
CA VAL A 56 -0.78 12.46 -11.04
C VAL A 56 -0.40 11.58 -12.23
N ASN A 57 0.90 11.28 -12.37
CA ASN A 57 1.45 10.51 -13.49
C ASN A 57 2.27 9.31 -12.99
N TYR A 58 2.21 8.21 -13.73
CA TYR A 58 2.99 7.01 -13.44
C TYR A 58 4.50 7.28 -13.40
N ASN A 59 5.02 8.11 -14.31
CA ASN A 59 6.46 8.41 -14.36
C ASN A 59 6.94 9.15 -13.09
N GLN A 60 6.16 10.10 -12.59
CA GLN A 60 6.46 10.78 -11.32
C GLN A 60 6.43 9.78 -10.16
N LEU A 61 5.38 8.95 -10.09
CA LEU A 61 5.24 7.95 -9.04
C LEU A 61 6.43 6.98 -9.05
N SER A 62 6.78 6.43 -10.21
CA SER A 62 7.89 5.50 -10.39
C SER A 62 9.24 6.12 -9.98
N GLY A 63 9.47 7.39 -10.33
CA GLY A 63 10.65 8.15 -9.90
C GLY A 63 10.73 8.26 -8.38
N ILE A 64 9.64 8.69 -7.75
CA ILE A 64 9.58 8.85 -6.29
C ILE A 64 9.76 7.51 -5.57
N LEU A 65 9.08 6.46 -6.03
CA LEU A 65 9.15 5.13 -5.42
C LEU A 65 10.57 4.54 -5.47
N LYS A 66 11.38 4.85 -6.48
CA LYS A 66 12.78 4.41 -6.52
C LYS A 66 13.60 4.95 -5.35
N ASP A 67 13.29 6.15 -4.87
CA ASP A 67 13.95 6.75 -3.70
C ASP A 67 13.28 6.38 -2.37
N VAL A 68 11.95 6.23 -2.36
CA VAL A 68 11.17 5.93 -1.15
C VAL A 68 11.33 4.48 -0.72
N ILE A 69 11.26 3.51 -1.64
CA ILE A 69 11.36 2.07 -1.32
C ILE A 69 12.62 1.73 -0.50
N PRO A 70 13.85 2.12 -0.89
CA PRO A 70 15.05 1.81 -0.10
C PRO A 70 15.14 2.58 1.22
N ALA A 71 14.45 3.72 1.30
CA ALA A 71 14.38 4.56 2.48
C ALA A 71 13.26 4.13 3.45
N LEU A 72 12.29 3.33 2.99
CA LEU A 72 11.17 2.87 3.79
C LEU A 72 11.64 1.85 4.83
N LYS A 73 11.09 1.94 6.03
CA LYS A 73 11.29 0.95 7.08
C LYS A 73 10.51 -0.32 6.78
N GLU A 74 10.95 -1.44 7.33
CA GLU A 74 10.33 -2.76 7.11
C GLU A 74 8.83 -2.78 7.50
N LYS A 75 8.43 -2.03 8.54
CA LYS A 75 7.02 -1.83 8.97
C LYS A 75 6.46 -0.45 8.60
N GLY A 76 7.04 0.20 7.60
CA GLY A 76 6.64 1.54 7.19
C GLY A 76 5.31 1.55 6.44
N LYS A 77 4.50 2.59 6.67
CA LYS A 77 3.23 2.82 5.96
C LYS A 77 3.50 3.61 4.69
N LEU A 78 3.19 3.05 3.52
CA LEU A 78 3.26 3.75 2.24
C LEU A 78 1.86 4.10 1.75
N TRP A 79 1.59 5.38 1.58
CA TRP A 79 0.36 5.92 1.04
C TRP A 79 0.64 6.62 -0.28
N ILE A 80 -0.14 6.29 -1.29
CA ILE A 80 -0.05 6.89 -2.62
C ILE A 80 -1.36 7.59 -2.91
N ALA A 81 -1.32 8.91 -2.93
CA ALA A 81 -2.42 9.77 -3.28
C ALA A 81 -2.44 10.05 -4.79
N TYR A 82 -3.56 9.76 -5.42
CA TYR A 82 -3.80 9.98 -6.84
C TYR A 82 -5.14 10.73 -7.03
N PRO A 83 -5.27 11.54 -8.08
CA PRO A 83 -6.49 12.26 -8.34
C PRO A 83 -7.58 11.29 -8.80
N LYS A 84 -8.82 11.56 -8.39
CA LYS A 84 -10.00 10.80 -8.80
C LYS A 84 -10.18 10.86 -10.31
N PRO A 85 -10.66 9.79 -10.95
CA PRO A 85 -11.02 9.81 -12.37
C PRO A 85 -12.14 10.83 -12.66
N THR A 86 -12.99 11.12 -11.66
CA THR A 86 -14.04 12.14 -11.74
C THR A 86 -13.54 13.57 -11.53
N SER A 87 -12.24 13.77 -11.29
CA SER A 87 -11.67 15.09 -11.06
C SER A 87 -11.32 15.78 -12.38
N LYS A 88 -11.15 17.11 -12.33
CA LYS A 88 -10.68 17.90 -13.49
C LYS A 88 -9.19 17.73 -13.78
N ILE A 89 -8.48 16.88 -13.04
CA ILE A 89 -7.04 16.68 -13.18
C ILE A 89 -6.80 15.54 -14.16
N VAL A 90 -6.12 15.82 -15.26
CA VAL A 90 -5.66 14.79 -16.21
C VAL A 90 -4.59 13.97 -15.51
N SER A 91 -4.85 12.68 -15.33
CA SER A 91 -3.96 11.74 -14.67
C SER A 91 -3.90 10.45 -15.48
N ASP A 92 -2.68 10.00 -15.76
CA ASP A 92 -2.44 8.70 -16.41
C ASP A 92 -2.44 7.54 -15.39
N LEU A 93 -2.69 7.83 -14.11
CA LEU A 93 -2.80 6.85 -13.03
C LEU A 93 -4.17 6.17 -13.07
N ASN A 94 -4.26 5.09 -13.84
CA ASN A 94 -5.42 4.20 -13.87
C ASN A 94 -5.43 3.26 -12.64
N ARG A 95 -6.63 3.01 -12.08
CA ARG A 95 -6.87 2.34 -10.78
C ARG A 95 -6.39 0.89 -10.70
N ASP A 96 -6.12 0.23 -11.83
CA ASP A 96 -5.81 -1.20 -11.88
C ASP A 96 -4.46 -1.53 -12.53
N LEU A 97 -3.99 -0.77 -13.53
CA LEU A 97 -2.81 -1.14 -14.33
C LEU A 97 -1.48 -0.61 -13.76
N ASN A 98 -1.51 0.45 -12.95
CA ASN A 98 -0.28 1.13 -12.50
C ASN A 98 0.29 0.60 -11.18
N TRP A 99 -0.41 -0.35 -10.55
CA TRP A 99 0.04 -0.99 -9.30
C TRP A 99 0.86 -2.25 -9.54
N ASP A 100 0.88 -2.79 -10.77
CA ASP A 100 1.62 -4.01 -11.10
C ASP A 100 3.13 -3.84 -10.86
N CYS A 101 3.67 -2.64 -11.12
CA CYS A 101 5.05 -2.28 -10.79
C CYS A 101 5.36 -2.30 -9.29
N LEU A 102 4.36 -1.99 -8.45
CA LEU A 102 4.47 -2.08 -6.99
C LEU A 102 4.34 -3.54 -6.54
N MET A 103 3.38 -4.29 -7.08
CA MET A 103 3.19 -5.72 -6.82
C MET A 103 4.44 -6.52 -7.20
N SER A 104 5.06 -6.23 -8.35
CA SER A 104 6.32 -6.85 -8.80
C SER A 104 7.51 -6.51 -7.89
N LYS A 105 7.45 -5.42 -7.14
CA LYS A 105 8.44 -5.05 -6.12
C LYS A 105 8.07 -5.60 -4.74
N GLY A 106 7.05 -6.44 -4.66
CA GLY A 106 6.55 -7.04 -3.43
C GLY A 106 5.69 -6.09 -2.59
N PHE A 107 5.03 -5.08 -3.15
CA PHE A 107 4.06 -4.26 -2.41
C PHE A 107 2.63 -4.68 -2.71
N GLN A 108 1.81 -4.90 -1.67
CA GLN A 108 0.39 -5.18 -1.82
C GLN A 108 -0.47 -3.98 -1.41
N LYS A 109 -1.55 -3.76 -2.16
CA LYS A 109 -2.60 -2.81 -1.78
C LYS A 109 -3.36 -3.37 -0.57
N ILE A 110 -3.53 -2.56 0.47
CA ILE A 110 -4.30 -2.96 1.65
C ILE A 110 -5.60 -2.18 1.76
N ASP A 111 -5.55 -0.86 1.65
CA ASP A 111 -6.68 0.01 1.96
C ASP A 111 -6.72 1.22 1.03
N GLU A 112 -7.89 1.84 0.89
CA GLU A 112 -8.09 3.05 0.09
C GLU A 112 -8.99 4.04 0.84
N VAL A 113 -8.48 5.26 0.99
CA VAL A 113 -9.14 6.34 1.70
C VAL A 113 -9.34 7.53 0.78
N VAL A 114 -10.58 8.00 0.70
CA VAL A 114 -10.89 9.28 0.05
C VAL A 114 -10.40 10.42 0.94
N ILE A 115 -9.41 11.19 0.45
CA ILE A 115 -8.94 12.40 1.12
C ILE A 115 -9.97 13.52 0.98
N ASP A 116 -10.41 13.76 -0.26
CA ASP A 116 -11.32 14.86 -0.59
C ASP A 116 -12.12 14.53 -1.88
N HIS A 117 -12.86 15.49 -2.40
CA HIS A 117 -13.56 15.41 -3.68
C HIS A 117 -12.62 15.27 -4.90
N VAL A 118 -11.33 15.59 -4.74
CA VAL A 118 -10.32 15.48 -5.82
C VAL A 118 -9.37 14.30 -5.65
N TRP A 119 -8.95 13.97 -4.43
CA TRP A 119 -7.85 13.04 -4.18
C TRP A 119 -8.30 11.79 -3.43
N ILE A 120 -7.74 10.65 -3.81
CA ILE A 120 -7.84 9.37 -3.11
C ILE A 120 -6.44 8.93 -2.73
N ALA A 121 -6.25 8.38 -1.54
CA ALA A 121 -5.00 7.76 -1.11
C ALA A 121 -5.17 6.25 -0.95
N MET A 122 -4.23 5.49 -1.51
CA MET A 122 -4.18 4.04 -1.39
C MET A 122 -2.97 3.63 -0.56
N ARG A 123 -3.20 2.73 0.40
CA ARG A 123 -2.19 2.18 1.30
C ARG A 123 -1.54 0.94 0.69
N PHE A 124 -0.23 0.92 0.71
CA PHE A 124 0.61 -0.18 0.28
C PHE A 124 1.44 -0.70 1.46
N CYS A 125 1.56 -2.02 1.54
CA CYS A 125 2.38 -2.72 2.51
C CYS A 125 3.42 -3.57 1.77
N THR A 126 4.65 -3.67 2.29
CA THR A 126 5.65 -4.57 1.73
C THR A 126 5.33 -6.01 2.13
N SER A 127 5.35 -6.93 1.17
CA SER A 127 5.09 -8.36 1.28
C SER A 127 6.17 -9.10 2.07
N SER A 128 7.28 -8.43 2.43
CA SER A 128 8.22 -8.97 3.41
C SER A 128 7.65 -8.94 4.83
N ILE A 129 6.60 -8.14 5.07
CA ILE A 129 5.70 -8.33 6.20
C ILE A 129 4.77 -9.46 5.77
N GLU A 130 5.04 -10.68 6.23
CA GLU A 130 4.02 -11.74 6.20
C GLU A 130 2.72 -11.16 6.77
N LEU A 131 1.64 -11.38 6.04
CA LEU A 131 0.27 -10.95 6.31
C LEU A 131 -0.09 -11.14 7.80
N SER A 132 0.18 -10.13 8.62
CA SER A 132 -0.48 -9.93 9.91
C SER A 132 -1.43 -8.74 9.77
N CYS A 133 -2.26 -8.76 8.73
CA CYS A 133 -3.56 -8.11 8.79
C CYS A 133 -4.56 -9.23 9.07
N ASN A 134 -4.59 -9.63 10.34
CA ASN A 134 -5.67 -10.26 11.07
C ASN A 134 -6.76 -10.93 10.20
N GLU A 135 -6.80 -12.27 10.24
CA GLU A 135 -8.02 -13.05 10.00
C GLU A 135 -9.13 -12.75 11.06
N ASP A 136 -8.92 -11.82 11.98
CA ASP A 136 -9.82 -11.49 13.10
C ASP A 136 -11.01 -10.56 12.75
N ALA A 137 -11.44 -10.50 11.49
CA ALA A 137 -12.71 -9.84 11.11
C ALA A 137 -13.67 -10.75 10.32
N LEU A 138 -13.50 -12.07 10.44
CA LEU A 138 -14.48 -13.05 9.95
C LEU A 138 -14.69 -14.22 10.94
N GLU A 139 -14.73 -13.95 12.24
CA GLU A 139 -15.45 -14.83 13.18
C GLU A 139 -16.63 -14.05 13.76
N MET A 140 -17.83 -14.32 13.23
CA MET A 140 -19.08 -14.48 13.97
C MET A 140 -20.28 -14.41 13.02
N LEU A 141 -20.59 -15.53 12.39
CA LEU A 141 -21.96 -16.05 12.34
C LEU A 141 -21.86 -17.58 12.53
N ASP A 142 -21.60 -17.97 13.77
CA ASP A 142 -21.66 -19.35 14.22
C ASP A 142 -23.13 -19.65 14.61
N ILE A 143 -23.87 -20.33 13.75
CA ILE A 143 -25.08 -21.10 14.12
C ILE A 143 -25.06 -22.42 13.35
N ASP A 144 -24.55 -23.45 14.03
CA ASP A 144 -25.02 -24.84 14.11
C ASP A 144 -26.01 -25.35 13.05
N ALA A 145 -25.58 -26.32 12.23
CA ALA A 145 -26.44 -27.40 11.69
C ALA A 145 -25.62 -28.49 10.95
N THR A 146 -25.12 -29.48 11.70
CA THR A 146 -25.44 -30.91 11.57
C THR A 146 -25.63 -31.56 10.16
N VAL A 147 -24.73 -32.52 9.87
CA VAL A 147 -24.76 -33.71 8.96
C VAL A 147 -24.43 -33.57 7.46
N LYS A 148 -23.60 -34.54 7.01
CA LYS A 148 -23.58 -35.22 5.69
C LYS A 148 -22.84 -34.43 4.60
N ASP A 149 -22.02 -34.98 3.71
CA ASP A 149 -21.79 -36.34 3.24
C ASP A 149 -20.58 -36.30 2.28
N LEU A 150 -19.78 -37.36 2.29
CA LEU A 150 -19.05 -38.00 1.19
C LEU A 150 -18.18 -37.26 0.13
N ALA A 151 -17.10 -38.00 -0.16
CA ALA A 151 -16.37 -38.18 -1.43
C ALA A 151 -15.15 -37.26 -1.68
N ARG A 152 -13.92 -37.72 -1.46
CA ARG A 152 -13.11 -38.65 -2.31
C ARG A 152 -12.77 -38.02 -3.66
N VAL A 153 -11.49 -37.70 -3.88
CA VAL A 153 -10.69 -38.14 -5.04
C VAL A 153 -9.21 -37.74 -4.85
N LYS A 154 -8.34 -38.75 -5.05
CA LYS A 154 -6.88 -38.71 -5.05
C LYS A 154 -6.37 -38.17 -6.40
N SER A 155 -5.21 -37.51 -6.45
CA SER A 155 -4.25 -37.77 -7.53
C SER A 155 -2.82 -37.31 -7.21
N THR A 156 -2.00 -38.29 -6.82
CA THR A 156 -0.54 -38.28 -6.87
C THR A 156 -0.10 -38.62 -8.28
N ARG A 157 0.91 -37.94 -8.84
CA ARG A 157 1.95 -38.60 -9.66
C ARG A 157 3.20 -37.73 -9.85
N ARG A 158 4.28 -38.18 -9.21
CA ARG A 158 5.68 -37.88 -9.56
C ARG A 158 6.04 -38.58 -10.87
N SER A 159 6.84 -37.94 -11.71
CA SER A 159 7.60 -38.61 -12.77
C SER A 159 9.03 -38.07 -12.77
N THR A 160 9.95 -38.89 -12.25
CA THR A 160 11.37 -38.84 -12.57
C THR A 160 11.76 -40.26 -12.93
N LYS A 161 12.14 -40.49 -14.19
CA LYS A 161 12.82 -41.71 -14.60
C LYS A 161 14.17 -41.32 -15.19
N ILE A 162 15.19 -41.51 -14.35
CA ILE A 162 16.59 -41.70 -14.72
C ILE A 162 16.78 -43.16 -15.14
N GLY A 163 17.63 -43.41 -16.15
CA GLY A 163 17.89 -44.76 -16.62
C GLY A 163 18.91 -44.80 -17.76
N THR A 164 20.18 -44.65 -17.39
CA THR A 164 21.38 -45.09 -18.13
C THR A 164 21.41 -46.60 -18.28
N ALA A 165 21.85 -47.13 -19.42
CA ALA A 165 22.62 -48.39 -19.50
C ALA A 165 23.13 -48.68 -20.94
N ILE A 166 24.47 -48.70 -21.06
CA ILE A 166 25.37 -49.60 -21.82
C ILE A 166 24.96 -50.09 -23.22
#